data_AF-F5L6D6-F1
#
_entry.id   AF-F5L6D6-F1
#
_cell.length_a   1.000
_cell.length_b   1.000
_cell.length_c   1.000
_cell.angle_alpha   90.00
_cell.angle_beta   90.00
_cell.angle_gamma   90.00
#
_symmetry.space_group_name_H-M   'P 1'
#
loop_
_entity.id
_entity.type
_entity.pdbx_description
1 polymer ?
#
loop_
_entity_poly.entity_id
_entity_poly.type
_entity_poly.pdbx_seq_one_letter_code
_entity_poly.pdbx_strand_id
1 'polypeptide(L)'
;MVKTDQQRQTININGHLVDLTSLNKPVWPEMGINKSQYLHYLSEAAEYMLPYLARRHLTVIRYPHGISGESFYQKNCPPYAPPFVQTDTHEGINYIVCADLATLIWLGNQLALEFHVPFQPLDTDKPSEIVFDLDPPHRKHFQLAVKAAMMMKDLFDKLDLKSFIKTSGNKGLQVYIPLAENTYTYEQTRLFTAFVARFLVSEQPGLFTIERLKKNRRGRLYIDYVQHAPGKTIIAPYSPRANPDALVATPLYWDEVDNGLRPEQFTLPTIPSRLKEKGCPFQAFTEVKDNQPFDMILEWIQKHQKA
;
A
#
# COMPACT_ATOMS: atom_id res chain seq x y z
N MET A 1 15.52 44.12 -13.88
CA MET A 1 14.99 42.78 -14.18
C MET A 1 14.16 42.32 -12.99
N VAL A 2 12.84 42.42 -13.07
CA VAL A 2 11.93 41.87 -12.07
C VAL A 2 11.76 40.39 -12.40
N LYS A 3 12.36 39.49 -11.62
CA LYS A 3 12.02 38.07 -11.67
C LYS A 3 10.68 37.92 -10.98
N THR A 4 9.60 37.95 -11.74
CA THR A 4 8.26 37.59 -11.27
C THR A 4 8.33 36.17 -10.70
N ASP A 5 7.96 35.97 -9.44
CA ASP A 5 7.94 34.67 -8.75
C ASP A 5 6.81 33.79 -9.34
N GLN A 6 7.09 33.15 -10.49
CA GLN A 6 6.13 32.42 -11.33
C GLN A 6 5.68 31.06 -10.77
N GLN A 7 5.88 30.74 -9.48
CA GLN A 7 5.73 29.35 -8.99
C GLN A 7 4.84 29.15 -7.75
N ARG A 8 4.15 30.19 -7.27
CA ARG A 8 3.11 30.02 -6.24
C ARG A 8 1.73 30.10 -6.88
N GLN A 9 0.90 29.10 -6.60
CA GLN A 9 -0.49 29.06 -7.06
C GLN A 9 -1.36 28.60 -5.91
N THR A 10 -2.34 29.40 -5.53
CA THR A 10 -3.38 28.97 -4.58
C THR A 10 -4.53 28.37 -5.37
N ILE A 11 -4.87 27.12 -5.06
CA ILE A 11 -6.03 26.45 -5.66
C ILE A 11 -7.10 26.22 -4.61
N ASN A 12 -8.37 26.26 -5.03
CA ASN A 12 -9.51 25.92 -4.17
C ASN A 12 -9.93 24.48 -4.45
N ILE A 13 -9.81 23.61 -3.45
CA ILE A 13 -10.26 22.22 -3.49
C ILE A 13 -11.39 22.08 -2.47
N ASN A 14 -12.64 21.94 -2.94
CA ASN A 14 -13.82 21.75 -2.11
C ASN A 14 -13.99 22.78 -0.97
N GLY A 15 -13.59 24.04 -1.21
CA GLY A 15 -13.64 25.12 -0.22
C GLY A 15 -12.35 25.32 0.57
N HIS A 16 -11.35 24.46 0.39
CA HIS A 16 -10.04 24.59 1.03
C HIS A 16 -9.03 25.24 0.08
N LEU A 17 -8.40 26.32 0.54
CA LEU A 17 -7.32 26.97 -0.19
C LEU A 17 -6.00 26.24 0.07
N VAL A 18 -5.35 25.79 -1.00
CA VAL A 18 -4.07 25.07 -0.93
C VAL A 18 -3.01 25.81 -1.73
N ASP A 19 -1.96 26.27 -1.06
CA ASP A 19 -0.84 26.99 -1.68
C ASP A 19 0.19 26.01 -2.27
N LEU A 20 0.19 25.90 -3.59
CA LEU A 20 1.17 25.12 -4.33
C LEU A 20 2.43 25.93 -4.58
N THR A 21 3.58 25.28 -4.46
CA THR A 21 4.90 25.91 -4.61
C THR A 21 5.83 25.06 -5.47
N SER A 22 6.83 25.67 -6.10
CA SER A 22 7.90 24.94 -6.80
C SER A 22 7.40 23.88 -7.80
N LEU A 23 6.35 24.20 -8.56
CA LEU A 23 5.65 23.24 -9.44
C LEU A 23 6.55 22.59 -10.49
N ASN A 24 7.59 23.29 -10.96
CA ASN A 24 8.55 22.76 -11.92
C ASN A 24 9.69 21.96 -11.28
N LYS A 25 9.69 21.77 -9.96
CA LYS A 25 10.74 21.01 -9.26
C LYS A 25 10.77 19.57 -9.80
N PRO A 26 11.93 19.07 -10.27
CA PRO A 26 12.08 17.67 -10.64
C PRO A 26 11.82 16.76 -9.43
N VAL A 27 10.99 15.74 -9.61
CA VAL A 27 10.69 14.75 -8.56
C VAL A 27 11.26 13.38 -8.94
N TRP A 28 11.01 12.92 -10.17
CA TRP A 28 11.67 11.76 -10.79
C TRP A 28 12.40 12.21 -12.07
N PRO A 29 13.68 12.62 -11.96
CA PRO A 29 14.44 13.13 -13.10
C PRO A 29 14.55 12.15 -14.27
N GLU A 30 14.76 10.86 -14.00
CA GLU A 30 14.92 9.80 -14.99
C GLU A 30 13.66 9.59 -15.84
N MET A 31 12.49 9.82 -15.24
CA MET A 31 11.19 9.75 -15.91
C MET A 31 10.71 11.12 -16.44
N GLY A 32 11.49 12.19 -16.22
CA GLY A 32 11.10 13.55 -16.57
C GLY A 32 9.88 14.09 -15.81
N ILE A 33 9.57 13.53 -14.63
CA ILE A 33 8.38 13.90 -13.84
C ILE A 33 8.73 15.00 -12.85
N ASN A 34 8.02 16.11 -12.95
CA ASN A 34 8.10 17.23 -12.02
C ASN A 34 6.95 17.21 -10.98
N LYS A 35 6.97 18.18 -10.08
CA LYS A 35 6.00 18.28 -8.99
C LYS A 35 4.56 18.52 -9.48
N SER A 36 4.33 19.32 -10.52
CA SER A 36 2.97 19.53 -11.03
C SER A 36 2.36 18.25 -11.61
N GLN A 37 3.15 17.47 -12.35
CA GLN A 37 2.72 16.16 -12.86
C GLN A 37 2.45 15.17 -11.73
N TYR A 38 3.28 15.20 -10.67
CA TYR A 38 3.02 14.39 -9.48
C TYR A 38 1.70 14.76 -8.79
N LEU A 39 1.46 16.06 -8.58
CA LEU A 39 0.21 16.53 -7.98
C LEU A 39 -1.01 16.19 -8.84
N HIS A 40 -0.88 16.27 -10.16
CA HIS A 40 -1.93 15.85 -11.08
C HIS A 40 -2.22 14.34 -10.97
N TYR A 41 -1.20 13.51 -10.84
CA TYR A 41 -1.40 12.09 -10.56
C TYR A 41 -2.19 11.86 -9.27
N LEU A 42 -1.83 12.54 -8.17
CA LEU A 42 -2.56 12.42 -6.92
C LEU A 42 -4.03 12.82 -7.07
N SER A 43 -4.34 13.86 -7.85
CA SER A 43 -5.74 14.24 -8.10
C SER A 43 -6.50 13.18 -8.89
N GLU A 44 -5.91 12.57 -9.92
CA GLU A 44 -6.56 11.52 -10.72
C GLU A 44 -6.73 10.22 -9.92
N ALA A 45 -5.79 9.90 -9.02
CA ALA A 45 -5.83 8.70 -8.19
C ALA A 45 -6.66 8.86 -6.92
N ALA A 46 -7.04 10.08 -6.54
CA ALA A 46 -7.61 10.39 -5.23
C ALA A 46 -8.86 9.57 -4.90
N GLU A 47 -9.79 9.45 -5.84
CA GLU A 47 -11.04 8.68 -5.65
C GLU A 47 -10.76 7.22 -5.26
N TYR A 48 -9.68 6.64 -5.76
CA TYR A 48 -9.31 5.25 -5.52
C TYR A 48 -8.33 5.08 -4.35
N MET A 49 -7.54 6.11 -4.04
CA MET A 49 -6.53 6.09 -2.98
C MET A 49 -7.12 6.45 -1.61
N LEU A 50 -7.96 7.48 -1.54
CA LEU A 50 -8.51 8.02 -0.29
C LEU A 50 -9.30 7.01 0.55
N PRO A 51 -10.08 6.07 -0.02
CA PRO A 51 -10.76 5.04 0.78
C PRO A 51 -9.83 4.23 1.68
N TYR A 52 -8.55 4.08 1.30
CA TYR A 52 -7.54 3.36 2.09
C TYR A 52 -6.80 4.25 3.09
N LEU A 53 -6.88 5.58 2.95
CA LEU A 53 -6.19 6.55 3.81
C LEU A 53 -7.12 7.15 4.87
N ALA A 54 -8.39 7.38 4.55
CA ALA A 54 -9.30 8.28 5.28
C ALA A 54 -9.58 7.89 6.72
N ARG A 55 -9.37 6.62 7.10
CA ARG A 55 -9.68 6.09 8.42
C ARG A 55 -8.48 5.45 9.10
N ARG A 56 -7.26 5.90 8.80
CA ARG A 56 -6.03 5.28 9.32
C ARG A 56 -4.99 6.33 9.70
N HIS A 57 -4.18 6.02 10.72
CA HIS A 57 -3.02 6.84 11.10
C HIS A 57 -1.98 6.82 9.98
N LEU A 58 -1.81 7.94 9.28
CA LEU A 58 -0.92 8.00 8.13
C LEU A 58 0.54 8.17 8.54
N THR A 59 1.41 7.33 8.00
CA THR A 59 2.85 7.60 7.91
C THR A 59 3.19 7.94 6.47
N VAL A 60 3.84 9.09 6.23
CA VAL A 60 4.36 9.42 4.90
C VAL A 60 5.87 9.38 4.87
N ILE A 61 6.44 9.05 3.71
CA ILE A 61 7.87 9.27 3.44
C ILE A 61 7.99 10.48 2.50
N ARG A 62 8.70 11.50 2.97
CA ARG A 62 8.89 12.75 2.26
C ARG A 62 10.25 12.83 1.60
N TYR A 63 10.27 13.41 0.41
CA TYR A 63 11.45 13.62 -0.42
C TYR A 63 11.53 15.11 -0.84
N PRO A 64 11.90 16.03 0.07
CA PRO A 64 11.81 17.49 -0.18
C PRO A 64 12.62 17.98 -1.40
N HIS A 65 13.61 17.19 -1.82
CA HIS A 65 14.50 17.46 -2.95
C HIS A 65 14.31 16.45 -4.11
N GLY A 66 13.17 15.76 -4.17
CA GLY A 66 12.93 14.69 -5.15
C GLY A 66 13.62 13.38 -4.74
N ILE A 67 13.45 12.32 -5.56
CA ILE A 67 13.91 10.97 -5.20
C ILE A 67 15.43 10.82 -5.08
N SER A 68 16.20 11.74 -5.68
CA SER A 68 17.66 11.74 -5.63
C SER A 68 18.22 12.34 -4.33
N GLY A 69 17.37 12.99 -3.52
CA GLY A 69 17.74 13.64 -2.26
C GLY A 69 17.45 12.79 -1.03
N GLU A 70 17.70 13.37 0.14
CA GLU A 70 17.37 12.74 1.41
C GLU A 70 15.86 12.60 1.63
N SER A 71 15.50 11.54 2.35
CA SER A 71 14.12 11.23 2.71
C SER A 71 13.94 11.11 4.21
N PHE A 72 12.74 11.39 4.71
CA PHE A 72 12.41 11.14 6.10
C PHE A 72 10.97 10.64 6.27
N TYR A 73 10.77 9.86 7.33
CA TYR A 73 9.46 9.39 7.75
C TYR A 73 8.78 10.49 8.58
N GLN A 74 7.55 10.83 8.23
CA GLN A 74 6.71 11.75 8.99
C GLN A 74 5.47 11.01 9.49
N LYS A 75 5.38 10.91 10.81
CA LYS A 75 4.19 10.43 11.53
C LYS A 75 3.40 11.60 12.12
N ASN A 76 4.13 12.48 12.83
CA ASN A 76 3.52 13.61 13.52
C ASN A 76 3.14 14.72 12.53
N CYS A 77 1.94 15.27 12.72
CA CYS A 77 1.43 16.42 12.00
C CYS A 77 2.29 17.65 12.35
N PRO A 78 2.81 18.38 11.35
CA PRO A 78 3.63 19.55 11.62
C PRO A 78 2.77 20.72 12.12
N PRO A 79 3.34 21.64 12.93
CA PRO A 79 2.61 22.78 13.49
C PRO A 79 2.11 23.78 12.43
N TYR A 80 2.66 23.74 11.21
CA TYR A 80 2.25 24.57 10.08
C TYR A 80 1.12 23.95 9.23
N ALA A 81 0.56 22.80 9.64
CA ALA A 81 -0.53 22.18 8.90
C ALA A 81 -1.74 23.13 8.80
N PRO A 82 -2.35 23.28 7.61
CA PRO A 82 -3.56 24.09 7.44
C PRO A 82 -4.71 23.59 8.31
N PRO A 83 -5.66 24.46 8.70
CA PRO A 83 -6.77 24.09 9.58
C PRO A 83 -7.70 22.97 9.05
N PHE A 84 -7.71 22.73 7.74
CA PHE A 84 -8.51 21.67 7.13
C PHE A 84 -7.87 20.27 7.28
N VAL A 85 -6.58 20.18 7.63
CA VAL A 85 -5.90 18.90 7.80
C VAL A 85 -6.38 18.26 9.10
N GLN A 86 -7.13 17.17 8.96
CA GLN A 86 -7.61 16.40 10.10
C GLN A 86 -6.47 15.62 10.76
N THR A 87 -6.55 15.47 12.07
CA THR A 87 -5.55 14.75 12.86
C THR A 87 -6.20 13.87 13.92
N ASP A 88 -5.51 12.80 14.30
CA ASP A 88 -5.89 11.94 15.42
C ASP A 88 -4.66 11.63 16.28
N THR A 89 -4.80 11.75 17.61
CA THR A 89 -3.69 11.53 18.55
C THR A 89 -3.73 10.11 19.10
N HIS A 90 -2.64 9.36 18.86
CA HIS A 90 -2.49 7.99 19.32
C HIS A 90 -1.07 7.76 19.86
N GLU A 91 -0.97 7.21 21.06
CA GLU A 91 0.30 6.96 21.78
C GLU A 91 1.25 8.18 21.82
N GLY A 92 0.67 9.38 22.00
CA GLY A 92 1.44 10.63 22.08
C GLY A 92 1.93 11.19 20.73
N ILE A 93 1.53 10.60 19.61
CA ILE A 93 1.81 11.10 18.26
C ILE A 93 0.51 11.67 17.68
N ASN A 94 0.55 12.91 17.19
CA ASN A 94 -0.58 13.52 16.49
C ASN A 94 -0.51 13.18 15.00
N TYR A 95 -1.16 12.11 14.56
CA TYR A 95 -1.10 11.64 13.18
C TYR A 95 -1.98 12.50 12.27
N ILE A 96 -1.58 12.59 10.99
CA ILE A 96 -2.44 13.14 9.94
C ILE A 96 -3.46 12.07 9.52
N VAL A 97 -4.71 12.48 9.35
CA VAL A 97 -5.78 11.66 8.75
C VAL A 97 -6.07 12.21 7.36
N CYS A 98 -5.62 11.50 6.32
CA CYS A 98 -5.78 11.95 4.94
C CYS A 98 -7.13 11.47 4.39
N ALA A 99 -8.19 12.22 4.70
CA ALA A 99 -9.57 11.87 4.35
C ALA A 99 -10.12 12.55 3.08
N ASP A 100 -9.40 13.52 2.53
CA ASP A 100 -9.86 14.32 1.40
C ASP A 100 -8.75 14.71 0.42
N LEU A 101 -9.17 15.19 -0.75
CA LEU A 101 -8.27 15.62 -1.81
C LEU A 101 -7.40 16.82 -1.39
N ALA A 102 -7.91 17.74 -0.58
CA ALA A 102 -7.15 18.92 -0.17
C ALA A 102 -5.94 18.53 0.70
N THR A 103 -6.15 17.61 1.63
CA THR A 103 -5.11 17.03 2.49
C THR A 103 -4.12 16.21 1.68
N LEU A 104 -4.59 15.39 0.73
CA LEU A 104 -3.72 14.61 -0.17
C LEU A 104 -2.82 15.52 -1.02
N ILE A 105 -3.37 16.57 -1.62
CA ILE A 105 -2.60 17.53 -2.43
C ILE A 105 -1.65 18.35 -1.55
N TRP A 106 -2.05 18.73 -0.34
CA TRP A 106 -1.16 19.42 0.61
C TRP A 106 0.03 18.54 1.04
N LEU A 107 -0.18 17.25 1.27
CA LEU A 107 0.88 16.26 1.51
C LEU A 107 1.77 16.09 0.27
N GLY A 108 1.18 15.96 -0.91
CA GLY A 108 1.92 15.88 -2.17
C GLY A 108 2.76 17.13 -2.45
N ASN A 109 2.24 18.31 -2.09
CA ASN A 109 2.94 19.59 -2.25
C ASN A 109 4.19 19.66 -1.36
N GLN A 110 4.20 18.89 -0.29
CA GLN A 110 5.34 18.72 0.60
C GLN A 110 6.29 17.61 0.17
N LEU A 111 6.05 17.02 -1.00
CA LEU A 111 6.72 15.85 -1.58
C LEU A 111 6.68 14.63 -0.64
N ALA A 112 5.57 14.43 0.06
CA ALA A 112 5.22 13.09 0.53
C ALA A 112 4.99 12.23 -0.71
N LEU A 113 5.84 11.23 -0.96
CA LEU A 113 5.75 10.36 -2.15
C LEU A 113 5.21 8.98 -1.82
N GLU A 114 5.47 8.49 -0.61
CA GLU A 114 4.98 7.21 -0.15
C GLU A 114 3.99 7.39 1.00
N PHE A 115 2.84 6.74 0.93
CA PHE A 115 1.75 6.79 1.90
C PHE A 115 1.58 5.40 2.50
N HIS A 116 1.88 5.27 3.79
CA HIS A 116 1.87 4.00 4.52
C HIS A 116 0.82 4.04 5.61
N VAL A 117 0.02 2.99 5.69
CA VAL A 117 -1.10 2.88 6.63
C VAL A 117 -1.03 1.60 7.45
N PRO A 118 -1.49 1.61 8.71
CA PRO A 118 -1.65 0.39 9.51
C PRO A 118 -2.78 -0.50 8.99
N PHE A 119 -2.91 -1.72 9.53
CA PHE A 119 -4.00 -2.64 9.14
C PHE A 119 -5.29 -2.43 9.93
N GLN A 120 -5.24 -1.71 11.05
CA GLN A 120 -6.42 -1.29 11.82
C GLN A 120 -6.90 0.14 11.45
N PRO A 121 -8.23 0.41 11.49
CA PRO A 121 -8.77 1.76 11.47
C PRO A 121 -8.47 2.58 12.74
N LEU A 122 -8.81 3.87 12.74
CA LEU A 122 -8.61 4.77 13.90
C LEU A 122 -9.38 4.36 15.17
N ASP A 123 -10.55 3.73 15.02
CA ASP A 123 -11.52 3.48 16.08
C ASP A 123 -11.38 2.10 16.76
N THR A 124 -10.35 1.33 16.41
CA THR A 124 -10.11 -0.01 16.99
C THR A 124 -8.66 -0.44 16.86
N ASP A 125 -8.21 -1.31 17.76
CA ASP A 125 -6.89 -1.96 17.67
C ASP A 125 -6.91 -3.24 16.80
N LYS A 126 -8.07 -3.59 16.25
CA LYS A 126 -8.28 -4.80 15.45
C LYS A 126 -8.05 -4.52 13.95
N PRO A 127 -7.35 -5.40 13.22
CA PRO A 127 -7.16 -5.23 11.78
C PRO A 127 -8.48 -5.37 11.02
N SER A 128 -8.64 -4.56 9.97
CA SER A 128 -9.75 -4.66 9.01
C SER A 128 -9.36 -5.35 7.70
N GLU A 129 -8.13 -5.83 7.61
CA GLU A 129 -7.58 -6.56 6.46
C GLU A 129 -6.36 -7.39 6.87
N ILE A 130 -6.16 -8.53 6.21
CA ILE A 130 -4.89 -9.28 6.23
C ILE A 130 -4.12 -8.92 4.96
N VAL A 131 -2.82 -8.69 5.10
CA VAL A 131 -1.93 -8.45 3.96
C VAL A 131 -0.74 -9.39 4.01
N PHE A 132 -0.54 -10.15 2.94
CA PHE A 132 0.66 -10.93 2.70
C PHE A 132 1.61 -10.13 1.81
N ASP A 133 2.75 -9.71 2.36
CA ASP A 133 3.79 -9.01 1.60
C ASP A 133 4.78 -10.04 1.00
N LEU A 134 4.70 -10.21 -0.32
CA LEU A 134 5.50 -11.16 -1.08
C LEU A 134 6.75 -10.47 -1.63
N ASP A 135 7.78 -10.42 -0.81
CA ASP A 135 8.98 -9.62 -1.06
C ASP A 135 10.16 -10.48 -1.53
N PRO A 136 10.43 -10.57 -2.85
CA PRO A 136 11.51 -11.40 -3.35
C PRO A 136 12.89 -10.83 -2.97
N PRO A 137 13.96 -11.64 -3.01
CA PRO A 137 15.31 -11.19 -2.65
C PRO A 137 15.81 -10.02 -3.51
N HIS A 138 15.38 -9.97 -4.77
CA HIS A 138 15.72 -8.95 -5.75
C HIS A 138 14.63 -8.88 -6.82
N ARG A 139 14.44 -7.72 -7.46
CA ARG A 139 13.48 -7.49 -8.55
C ARG A 139 13.57 -8.50 -9.72
N LYS A 140 14.76 -9.02 -10.06
CA LYS A 140 14.94 -10.07 -11.07
C LYS A 140 14.24 -11.39 -10.73
N HIS A 141 13.89 -11.59 -9.45
CA HIS A 141 13.15 -12.74 -8.96
C HIS A 141 11.68 -12.41 -8.69
N PHE A 142 11.13 -11.35 -9.29
CA PHE A 142 9.72 -10.96 -9.17
C PHE A 142 8.76 -12.13 -9.43
N GLN A 143 9.11 -13.02 -10.36
CA GLN A 143 8.31 -14.22 -10.68
C GLN A 143 8.15 -15.19 -9.50
N LEU A 144 9.00 -15.14 -8.46
CA LEU A 144 8.75 -15.87 -7.22
C LEU A 144 7.53 -15.32 -6.48
N ALA A 145 7.33 -14.00 -6.49
CA ALA A 145 6.17 -13.36 -5.87
C ALA A 145 4.90 -13.68 -6.66
N VAL A 146 4.96 -13.67 -8.00
CA VAL A 146 3.84 -14.10 -8.86
C VAL A 146 3.43 -15.53 -8.54
N LYS A 147 4.40 -16.46 -8.49
CA LYS A 147 4.11 -17.87 -8.18
C LYS A 147 3.52 -18.04 -6.77
N ALA A 148 4.04 -17.33 -5.77
CA ALA A 148 3.47 -17.36 -4.42
C ALA A 148 2.04 -16.81 -4.40
N ALA A 149 1.78 -15.71 -5.09
CA ALA A 149 0.47 -15.08 -5.18
C ALA A 149 -0.56 -16.01 -5.84
N MET A 150 -0.21 -16.66 -6.95
CA MET A 150 -1.11 -17.61 -7.62
C MET A 150 -1.42 -18.83 -6.75
N MET A 151 -0.44 -19.37 -6.04
CA MET A 151 -0.69 -20.46 -5.08
C MET A 151 -1.58 -20.02 -3.91
N MET A 152 -1.41 -18.79 -3.43
CA MET A 152 -2.31 -18.20 -2.42
C MET A 152 -3.73 -18.05 -2.98
N LYS A 153 -3.87 -17.56 -4.22
CA LYS A 153 -5.18 -17.43 -4.89
C LYS A 153 -5.90 -18.76 -5.01
N ASP A 154 -5.21 -19.80 -5.48
CA ASP A 154 -5.76 -21.15 -5.59
C ASP A 154 -6.20 -21.70 -4.22
N LEU A 155 -5.43 -21.43 -3.16
CA LEU A 155 -5.80 -21.80 -1.80
C LEU A 155 -7.04 -21.03 -1.33
N PHE A 156 -7.07 -19.72 -1.53
CA PHE A 156 -8.16 -18.86 -1.07
C PHE A 156 -9.46 -19.18 -1.81
N ASP A 157 -9.41 -19.48 -3.11
CA ASP A 157 -10.59 -19.92 -3.87
C ASP A 157 -11.17 -21.23 -3.34
N LYS A 158 -10.33 -22.20 -2.96
CA LYS A 158 -10.78 -23.45 -2.34
C LYS A 158 -11.41 -23.24 -0.96
N LEU A 159 -11.04 -22.16 -0.28
CA LEU A 159 -11.60 -21.75 1.01
C LEU A 159 -12.79 -20.79 0.86
N ASP A 160 -13.20 -20.48 -0.38
CA ASP A 160 -14.16 -19.43 -0.72
C ASP A 160 -13.83 -18.06 -0.09
N LEU A 161 -12.53 -17.80 0.12
CA LEU A 161 -12.02 -16.52 0.59
C LEU A 161 -11.76 -15.61 -0.61
N LYS A 162 -12.49 -14.50 -0.66
CA LYS A 162 -12.21 -13.47 -1.66
C LYS A 162 -10.92 -12.74 -1.30
N SER A 163 -9.99 -12.71 -2.23
CA SER A 163 -8.71 -12.05 -2.07
C SER A 163 -8.49 -11.04 -3.19
N PHE A 164 -7.64 -10.06 -2.92
CA PHE A 164 -7.30 -8.98 -3.83
C PHE A 164 -5.77 -8.86 -3.91
N ILE A 165 -5.24 -8.27 -4.97
CA ILE A 165 -3.79 -8.20 -5.14
C ILE A 165 -3.33 -6.89 -5.77
N LYS A 166 -2.17 -6.41 -5.32
CA LYS A 166 -1.51 -5.27 -5.94
C LYS A 166 -0.01 -5.50 -6.09
N THR A 167 0.61 -4.78 -7.02
CA THR A 167 2.05 -4.59 -6.97
C THR A 167 2.42 -3.77 -5.74
N SER A 168 3.58 -4.02 -5.14
CA SER A 168 4.07 -3.19 -4.03
C SER A 168 4.63 -1.84 -4.50
N GLY A 169 4.72 -1.64 -5.82
CA GLY A 169 5.45 -0.53 -6.45
C GLY A 169 6.96 -0.59 -6.23
N ASN A 170 7.49 -1.70 -5.69
CA ASN A 170 8.93 -1.89 -5.55
C ASN A 170 9.33 -3.19 -6.25
N LYS A 171 9.62 -4.25 -5.51
CA LYS A 171 10.12 -5.52 -6.07
C LYS A 171 9.15 -6.69 -5.94
N GLY A 172 7.98 -6.52 -5.32
CA GLY A 172 7.11 -7.61 -4.88
C GLY A 172 5.63 -7.38 -5.16
N LEU A 173 4.82 -8.29 -4.61
CA LEU A 173 3.34 -8.27 -4.68
C LEU A 173 2.77 -8.27 -3.27
N GLN A 174 1.54 -7.78 -3.13
CA GLN A 174 0.82 -7.77 -1.85
C GLN A 174 -0.57 -8.34 -2.07
N VAL A 175 -0.89 -9.41 -1.35
CA VAL A 175 -2.19 -10.08 -1.40
C VAL A 175 -3.00 -9.70 -0.17
N TYR A 176 -4.20 -9.20 -0.41
CA TYR A 176 -5.12 -8.68 0.60
C TYR A 176 -6.30 -9.61 0.80
N ILE A 177 -6.73 -9.76 2.05
CA ILE A 177 -8.01 -10.36 2.41
C ILE A 177 -8.75 -9.33 3.28
N PRO A 178 -9.84 -8.73 2.80
CA PRO A 178 -10.66 -7.85 3.62
C PRO A 178 -11.26 -8.65 4.79
N LEU A 179 -11.38 -8.02 5.96
CA LEU A 179 -11.99 -8.61 7.15
C LEU A 179 -13.18 -7.77 7.62
N ALA A 180 -14.13 -8.42 8.28
CA ALA A 180 -15.19 -7.74 9.02
C ALA A 180 -14.59 -6.79 10.06
N GLU A 181 -15.12 -5.57 10.09
CA GLU A 181 -14.62 -4.50 10.96
C GLU A 181 -14.72 -4.89 12.44
N ASN A 182 -13.74 -4.48 13.24
CA ASN A 182 -13.69 -4.70 14.70
C ASN A 182 -13.97 -6.15 15.17
N THR A 183 -13.73 -7.15 14.31
CA THR A 183 -14.10 -8.54 14.59
C THR A 183 -12.89 -9.33 15.11
N TYR A 184 -11.84 -9.46 14.30
CA TYR A 184 -10.69 -10.33 14.57
C TYR A 184 -9.52 -9.62 15.24
N THR A 185 -8.81 -10.30 16.14
CA THR A 185 -7.55 -9.78 16.70
C THR A 185 -6.35 -10.15 15.83
N TYR A 186 -5.23 -9.44 16.01
CA TYR A 186 -3.97 -9.78 15.34
C TYR A 186 -3.46 -11.19 15.67
N GLU A 187 -3.73 -11.70 16.89
CA GLU A 187 -3.39 -13.08 17.26
C GLU A 187 -4.18 -14.09 16.42
N GLN A 188 -5.47 -13.83 16.19
CA GLN A 188 -6.33 -14.70 15.38
C GLN A 188 -5.90 -14.67 13.91
N THR A 189 -5.69 -13.50 13.33
CA THR A 189 -5.23 -13.38 11.94
C THR A 189 -3.86 -14.03 11.75
N ARG A 190 -2.99 -13.99 12.77
CA ARG A 190 -1.68 -14.64 12.74
C ARG A 190 -1.75 -16.17 12.67
N LEU A 191 -2.79 -16.80 13.22
CA LEU A 191 -3.00 -18.25 13.05
C LEU A 191 -3.18 -18.58 11.57
N PHE A 192 -4.00 -17.78 10.88
CA PHE A 192 -4.26 -17.92 9.46
C PHE A 192 -3.03 -17.59 8.61
N THR A 193 -2.35 -16.46 8.84
CA THR A 193 -1.15 -16.12 8.05
C THR A 193 -0.04 -17.15 8.20
N ALA A 194 0.14 -17.71 9.40
CA ALA A 194 1.10 -18.77 9.65
C ALA A 194 0.69 -20.10 8.98
N PHE A 195 -0.61 -20.43 8.92
CA PHE A 195 -1.12 -21.58 8.18
C PHE A 195 -0.79 -21.46 6.68
N VAL A 196 -1.11 -20.32 6.05
CA VAL A 196 -0.82 -20.07 4.63
C VAL A 196 0.70 -20.13 4.36
N ALA A 197 1.51 -19.53 5.24
CA ALA A 197 2.96 -19.57 5.09
C ALA A 197 3.52 -21.01 5.15
N ARG A 198 3.01 -21.84 6.08
CA ARG A 198 3.40 -23.26 6.15
C ARG A 198 2.95 -24.05 4.93
N PHE A 199 1.74 -23.81 4.44
CA PHE A 199 1.23 -24.43 3.22
C PHE A 199 2.12 -24.14 2.01
N LEU A 200 2.49 -22.88 1.78
CA LEU A 200 3.39 -22.55 0.66
C LEU A 200 4.75 -23.24 0.77
N VAL A 201 5.32 -23.28 1.98
CA VAL A 201 6.61 -23.94 2.23
C VAL A 201 6.50 -25.46 2.06
N SER A 202 5.39 -26.10 2.45
CA SER A 202 5.21 -27.54 2.26
C SER A 202 5.04 -27.91 0.78
N GLU A 203 4.29 -27.11 0.03
CA GLU A 203 4.04 -27.35 -1.40
C GLU A 203 5.26 -27.07 -2.27
N GLN A 204 6.06 -26.06 -1.93
CA GLN A 204 7.23 -25.63 -2.72
C GLN A 204 8.44 -25.24 -1.84
N PRO A 205 9.05 -26.20 -1.10
CA PRO A 205 10.12 -25.93 -0.13
C PRO A 205 11.43 -25.41 -0.77
N GLY A 206 11.59 -25.65 -2.07
CA GLY A 206 12.71 -25.14 -2.87
C GLY A 206 12.57 -23.67 -3.26
N LEU A 207 11.37 -23.08 -3.17
CA LEU A 207 11.08 -21.71 -3.62
C LEU A 207 10.70 -20.77 -2.47
N PHE A 208 10.07 -21.29 -1.42
CA PHE A 208 9.58 -20.49 -0.30
C PHE A 208 10.24 -20.88 1.01
N THR A 209 10.30 -19.91 1.94
CA THR A 209 10.83 -20.14 3.28
C THR A 209 10.21 -19.20 4.31
N ILE A 210 10.12 -19.65 5.56
CA ILE A 210 9.81 -18.83 6.74
C ILE A 210 11.07 -18.53 7.58
N GLU A 211 12.26 -18.83 7.03
CA GLU A 211 13.54 -18.55 7.67
C GLU A 211 13.82 -17.04 7.72
N ARG A 212 13.96 -16.52 8.95
CA ARG A 212 14.17 -15.09 9.21
C ARG A 212 15.55 -14.63 8.77
N LEU A 213 16.59 -15.46 8.90
CA LEU A 213 17.95 -15.06 8.56
C LEU A 213 18.19 -15.08 7.04
N LYS A 214 18.40 -13.91 6.42
CA LYS A 214 18.60 -13.77 4.97
C LYS A 214 19.65 -14.73 4.40
N LYS A 215 20.75 -14.94 5.12
CA LYS A 215 21.84 -15.88 4.73
C LYS A 215 21.37 -17.35 4.61
N ASN A 216 20.37 -17.75 5.38
CA ASN A 216 19.84 -19.12 5.40
C ASN A 216 18.70 -19.33 4.38
N ARG A 217 18.20 -18.27 3.76
CA ARG A 217 17.10 -18.34 2.79
C ARG A 217 17.51 -19.00 1.48
N ARG A 218 18.81 -18.94 1.12
CA ARG A 218 19.39 -19.58 -0.08
C ARG A 218 18.64 -19.21 -1.37
N GLY A 219 18.29 -17.93 -1.53
CA GLY A 219 17.59 -17.42 -2.74
C GLY A 219 16.08 -17.63 -2.76
N ARG A 220 15.50 -18.34 -1.78
CA ARG A 220 14.05 -18.52 -1.64
C ARG A 220 13.35 -17.22 -1.25
N LEU A 221 12.09 -17.10 -1.64
CA LEU A 221 11.23 -16.01 -1.22
C LEU A 221 10.79 -16.23 0.24
N TYR A 222 10.94 -15.20 1.05
CA TYR A 222 10.59 -15.23 2.46
C TYR A 222 9.12 -14.86 2.62
N ILE A 223 8.32 -15.76 3.19
CA ILE A 223 6.91 -15.49 3.50
C ILE A 223 6.85 -14.91 4.92
N ASP A 224 6.88 -13.58 5.02
CA ASP A 224 6.90 -12.89 6.31
C ASP A 224 5.51 -12.76 6.92
N TYR A 225 5.04 -13.82 7.55
CA TYR A 225 3.77 -13.83 8.26
C TYR A 225 3.76 -12.92 9.53
N VAL A 226 4.89 -12.30 9.88
CA VAL A 226 5.03 -11.41 11.04
C VAL A 226 4.85 -9.93 10.68
N GLN A 227 4.87 -9.56 9.39
CA GLN A 227 4.62 -8.16 8.97
C GLN A 227 3.19 -7.69 9.27
N HIS A 228 2.24 -8.63 9.34
CA HIS A 228 0.88 -8.34 9.77
C HIS A 228 0.80 -8.34 11.31
N ALA A 229 1.05 -7.18 11.90
CA ALA A 229 1.10 -6.99 13.35
C ALA A 229 0.74 -5.54 13.76
N PRO A 230 0.35 -5.30 15.02
CA PRO A 230 0.12 -3.95 15.54
C PRO A 230 1.32 -3.02 15.30
N GLY A 231 1.04 -1.76 14.96
CA GLY A 231 2.04 -0.71 14.73
C GLY A 231 2.87 -0.87 13.44
N LYS A 232 2.68 -1.94 12.66
CA LYS A 232 3.24 -2.06 11.32
C LYS A 232 2.40 -1.29 10.32
N THR A 233 3.05 -0.85 9.26
CA THR A 233 2.38 -0.13 8.16
C THR A 233 2.75 -0.77 6.83
N ILE A 234 1.85 -0.64 5.86
CA ILE A 234 2.04 -1.08 4.49
C ILE A 234 1.76 0.07 3.54
N ILE A 235 2.43 0.09 2.40
CA ILE A 235 2.17 1.07 1.35
C ILE A 235 0.71 0.96 0.89
N ALA A 236 -0.01 2.09 0.90
CA ALA A 236 -1.41 2.15 0.49
C ALA A 236 -1.59 1.84 -1.01
N PRO A 237 -2.75 1.28 -1.43
CA PRO A 237 -3.12 1.21 -2.84
C PRO A 237 -2.99 2.57 -3.53
N TYR A 238 -2.46 2.57 -4.76
CA TYR A 238 -2.20 3.75 -5.58
C TYR A 238 -1.17 4.74 -5.00
N SER A 239 -0.49 4.43 -3.90
CA SER A 239 0.65 5.24 -3.49
C SER A 239 1.81 5.08 -4.48
N PRO A 240 2.46 6.19 -4.88
CA PRO A 240 3.75 6.13 -5.56
C PRO A 240 4.84 5.53 -4.66
N ARG A 241 5.95 5.17 -5.30
CA ARG A 241 7.20 4.73 -4.67
C ARG A 241 8.36 5.59 -5.16
N ALA A 242 9.26 5.92 -4.25
CA ALA A 242 10.43 6.74 -4.55
C ALA A 242 11.57 5.89 -5.15
N ASN A 243 11.29 5.26 -6.29
CA ASN A 243 12.29 4.58 -7.11
C ASN A 243 12.45 5.27 -8.48
N PRO A 244 13.54 5.02 -9.22
CA PRO A 244 13.81 5.69 -10.49
C PRO A 244 12.72 5.56 -11.55
N ASP A 245 11.91 4.49 -11.50
CA ASP A 245 10.88 4.22 -12.52
C ASP A 245 9.52 4.85 -12.17
N ALA A 246 9.43 5.58 -11.05
CA ALA A 246 8.19 6.17 -10.54
C ALA A 246 7.04 5.15 -10.43
N LEU A 247 7.34 3.94 -9.94
CA LEU A 247 6.33 2.89 -9.82
C LEU A 247 5.24 3.24 -8.80
N VAL A 248 4.07 2.65 -9.00
CA VAL A 248 2.91 2.81 -8.13
C VAL A 248 2.52 1.45 -7.55
N ALA A 249 2.13 1.43 -6.28
CA ALA A 249 1.58 0.25 -5.62
C ALA A 249 0.16 -0.03 -6.14
N THR A 250 0.07 -0.74 -7.26
CA THR A 250 -1.10 -0.72 -8.15
C THR A 250 -1.96 -1.97 -7.97
N PRO A 251 -3.24 -1.83 -7.56
CA PRO A 251 -4.23 -2.88 -7.65
C PRO A 251 -4.33 -3.53 -9.03
N LEU A 252 -4.44 -4.85 -9.05
CA LEU A 252 -4.55 -5.67 -10.26
C LEU A 252 -5.78 -6.57 -10.19
N TYR A 253 -6.35 -6.88 -11.35
CA TYR A 253 -7.23 -8.02 -11.48
C TYR A 253 -6.40 -9.31 -11.45
N TRP A 254 -6.98 -10.41 -10.95
CA TRP A 254 -6.25 -11.67 -10.81
C TRP A 254 -5.82 -12.28 -12.15
N ASP A 255 -6.56 -12.03 -13.23
CA ASP A 255 -6.21 -12.47 -14.58
C ASP A 255 -4.98 -11.76 -15.15
N GLU A 256 -4.54 -10.65 -14.54
CA GLU A 256 -3.29 -9.96 -14.89
C GLU A 256 -2.06 -10.54 -14.17
N VAL A 257 -2.26 -11.45 -13.21
CA VAL A 257 -1.19 -12.02 -12.39
C VAL A 257 -0.63 -13.28 -13.05
N ASP A 258 0.20 -13.07 -14.06
CA ASP A 258 0.83 -14.15 -14.82
C ASP A 258 2.36 -13.99 -14.94
N ASN A 259 2.99 -14.91 -15.68
CA ASN A 259 4.44 -14.88 -15.92
C ASN A 259 4.90 -13.67 -16.76
N GLY A 260 3.98 -13.01 -17.46
CA GLY A 260 4.17 -11.78 -18.22
C GLY A 260 4.15 -10.52 -17.36
N LEU A 261 3.60 -10.58 -16.14
CA LEU A 261 3.52 -9.43 -15.23
C LEU A 261 4.91 -8.85 -14.92
N ARG A 262 5.01 -7.52 -15.01
CA ARG A 262 6.22 -6.74 -14.77
C ARG A 262 5.88 -5.47 -13.96
N PRO A 263 6.53 -5.18 -12.83
CA PRO A 263 6.28 -3.95 -12.07
C PRO A 263 6.42 -2.67 -12.90
N GLU A 264 7.32 -2.67 -13.89
CA GLU A 264 7.61 -1.57 -14.82
C GLU A 264 6.37 -1.11 -15.63
N GLN A 265 5.33 -1.94 -15.72
CA GLN A 265 4.08 -1.61 -16.41
C GLN A 265 3.23 -0.61 -15.62
N PHE A 266 3.53 -0.39 -14.34
CA PHE A 266 2.70 0.36 -13.40
C PHE A 266 3.44 1.56 -12.84
N THR A 267 3.65 2.55 -13.72
CA THR A 267 4.33 3.81 -13.40
C THR A 267 3.32 4.94 -13.22
N LEU A 268 3.71 5.98 -12.50
CA LEU A 268 2.90 7.17 -12.25
C LEU A 268 2.23 7.74 -13.53
N PRO A 269 2.91 7.85 -14.69
CA PRO A 269 2.26 8.29 -15.95
C PRO A 269 1.23 7.32 -16.54
N THR A 270 1.35 6.02 -16.28
CA THR A 270 0.49 4.98 -16.91
C THR A 270 -0.82 4.72 -16.16
N ILE A 271 -0.83 4.95 -14.85
CA ILE A 271 -1.97 4.61 -13.98
C ILE A 271 -3.25 5.39 -14.32
N PRO A 272 -3.22 6.71 -14.61
CA PRO A 272 -4.45 7.45 -14.93
C PRO A 272 -5.19 6.88 -16.16
N SER A 273 -4.48 6.55 -17.23
CA SER A 273 -5.08 5.93 -18.42
C SER A 273 -5.64 4.54 -18.10
N ARG A 274 -4.89 3.74 -17.35
CA ARG A 274 -5.33 2.41 -16.91
C ARG A 274 -6.63 2.47 -16.10
N LEU A 275 -6.75 3.42 -15.17
CA LEU A 275 -7.97 3.60 -14.37
C LEU A 275 -9.17 3.95 -15.24
N LYS A 276 -8.99 4.80 -16.26
CA LYS A 276 -10.05 5.15 -17.22
C LYS A 276 -10.47 3.96 -18.08
N GLU A 277 -9.54 3.11 -18.48
CA GLU A 277 -9.79 1.96 -19.35
C GLU A 277 -10.36 0.75 -18.60
N LYS A 278 -9.82 0.43 -17.42
CA LYS A 278 -10.10 -0.82 -16.70
C LYS A 278 -10.93 -0.64 -15.43
N GLY A 279 -11.03 0.57 -14.89
CA GLY A 279 -11.60 0.81 -13.56
C GLY A 279 -10.68 0.36 -12.43
N CYS A 280 -11.26 0.13 -11.24
CA CYS A 280 -10.52 -0.22 -10.02
C CYS A 280 -10.67 -1.71 -9.67
N PRO A 281 -9.58 -2.50 -9.67
CA PRO A 281 -9.64 -3.90 -9.27
C PRO A 281 -10.05 -4.15 -7.82
N PHE A 282 -9.97 -3.13 -6.95
CA PHE A 282 -10.39 -3.22 -5.56
C PHE A 282 -11.78 -2.62 -5.31
N GLN A 283 -12.59 -2.35 -6.35
CA GLN A 283 -13.91 -1.73 -6.19
C GLN A 283 -14.84 -2.48 -5.20
N ALA A 284 -14.82 -3.81 -5.22
CA ALA A 284 -15.62 -4.66 -4.32
C ALA A 284 -14.97 -4.90 -2.94
N PHE A 285 -13.80 -4.31 -2.65
CA PHE A 285 -13.03 -4.62 -1.44
C PHE A 285 -13.83 -4.41 -0.15
N THR A 286 -14.55 -3.28 -0.08
CA THR A 286 -15.36 -2.92 1.10
C THR A 286 -16.60 -3.79 1.23
N GLU A 287 -17.30 -4.06 0.13
CA GLU A 287 -18.53 -4.89 0.11
C GLU A 287 -18.26 -6.34 0.58
N VAL A 288 -17.09 -6.86 0.23
CA VAL A 288 -16.70 -8.23 0.57
C VAL A 288 -16.40 -8.41 2.06
N LYS A 289 -16.03 -7.35 2.80
CA LYS A 289 -15.64 -7.43 4.22
C LYS A 289 -16.64 -8.20 5.08
N ASP A 290 -17.93 -7.94 4.86
CA ASP A 290 -19.01 -8.46 5.70
C ASP A 290 -19.42 -9.90 5.35
N ASN A 291 -18.90 -10.46 4.25
CA ASN A 291 -19.33 -11.73 3.68
C ASN A 291 -18.20 -12.78 3.57
N GLN A 292 -17.11 -12.61 4.32
CA GLN A 292 -15.99 -13.57 4.30
C GLN A 292 -16.25 -14.75 5.25
N PRO A 293 -16.03 -16.01 4.83
CA PRO A 293 -16.19 -17.20 5.68
C PRO A 293 -15.03 -17.38 6.70
N PHE A 294 -14.44 -16.30 7.20
CA PHE A 294 -13.19 -16.34 7.95
C PHE A 294 -13.32 -17.04 9.31
N ASP A 295 -14.48 -16.95 9.96
CA ASP A 295 -14.78 -17.65 11.23
C ASP A 295 -14.61 -19.17 11.09
N MET A 296 -15.25 -19.77 10.09
CA MET A 296 -15.19 -21.22 9.84
C MET A 296 -13.76 -21.70 9.61
N ILE A 297 -12.96 -20.88 8.92
CA ILE A 297 -11.57 -21.19 8.61
C ILE A 297 -10.70 -21.11 9.87
N LEU A 298 -10.89 -20.08 10.70
CA LEU A 298 -10.17 -19.96 11.97
C LEU A 298 -10.50 -21.13 12.91
N GLU A 299 -11.78 -21.49 13.05
CA GLU A 299 -12.20 -22.64 13.85
C GLU A 299 -11.56 -23.94 13.36
N TRP A 300 -11.54 -24.15 12.04
CA TRP A 300 -10.89 -25.31 11.44
C TRP A 300 -9.39 -25.33 11.74
N ILE A 301 -8.67 -24.21 11.58
CA ILE A 301 -7.23 -24.11 11.89
C ILE A 301 -6.97 -24.43 13.36
N GLN A 302 -7.76 -23.87 14.28
CA GLN A 302 -7.58 -24.09 15.71
C GLN A 302 -7.81 -25.55 16.12
N LYS A 303 -8.77 -26.23 15.49
CA LYS A 303 -9.03 -27.66 15.72
C LYS A 303 -7.88 -28.54 15.25
N HIS A 304 -7.21 -28.17 14.14
CA HIS A 304 -6.16 -28.99 13.51
C HIS A 304 -4.73 -28.56 13.85
N GLN A 305 -4.53 -27.46 14.61
CA GLN A 305 -3.21 -27.09 15.16
C GLN A 305 -2.84 -27.84 16.44
N LYS A 306 -3.81 -28.48 17.11
CA LYS A 306 -3.59 -29.25 18.35
C LYS A 306 -3.30 -30.75 18.08
N ALA A 307 -3.08 -31.14 16.83
CA ALA A 307 -2.75 -32.50 16.42
C ALA A 307 -1.28 -32.61 15.97
#